data_AF-A0A3M1D9Z3-F1
#
_entry.id   AF-A0A3M1D9Z3-F1
#
_cell.length_a   1.000
_cell.length_b   1.000
_cell.length_c   1.000
_cell.angle_alpha   90.00
_cell.angle_beta   90.00
_cell.angle_gamma   90.00
#
_symmetry.space_group_name_H-M   'P 1'
#
loop_
_entity.id
_entity.type
_entity.pdbx_description
1 polymer ?
#
loop_
_entity_poly.entity_id
_entity_poly.type
_entity_poly.pdbx_seq_one_letter_code
_entity_poly.pdbx_strand_id
1 'polypeptide(L)'
;MVTAMTQAIIAWFLGVIAALAGFVGIGQPETRQETQGNAPANAQEEAAKASREDTAADAMPTLLTHPSSSNQTPPQPQPDASPELSAPAPRTQATTSPASARGGKSAQARPPSDQPSRAPTSTTTPNIPVSTPSSQPQPPAQWSVINQKARSSLVNIRCIRQATTTQGVLVSSISGSGVFIDQRGVILTNAHIAYPLALSGTPEFGDVRCEVRSGAPARPLGEASLLFLPLAWAQENAAIATTRESYLSTGEYDYALLRLKSAAPGADLTTRTAAPWLPTIPQKGQEVLVAAYPVEFYSPEIIERALYPVSTIATVAERYAFSSDPSIAAIFSLPGVILAQKGASGGGVFLESGALTGIITTGGISAASTGDRVLYALSLSSVDLSLRHATGMGLQAVLAGDLDEREEWFREGVLPRVREALLRKER
;
A
#
# COMPACT_ATOMS: atom_id res chain seq x y z
N MET A 1 31.97 -30.10 19.64
CA MET A 1 30.65 -29.52 19.30
C MET A 1 30.59 -28.99 17.86
N VAL A 2 31.63 -28.33 17.33
CA VAL A 2 31.63 -27.81 15.95
C VAL A 2 31.59 -28.91 14.88
N THR A 3 32.25 -30.06 15.09
CA THR A 3 32.30 -31.17 14.11
C THR A 3 31.01 -31.96 13.95
N ALA A 4 30.15 -32.00 14.97
CA ALA A 4 28.84 -32.66 14.88
C ALA A 4 27.83 -31.83 14.06
N MET A 5 27.97 -30.50 14.12
CA MET A 5 27.09 -29.57 13.42
C MET A 5 27.39 -29.53 11.91
N THR A 6 28.65 -29.72 11.51
CA THR A 6 29.04 -29.77 10.09
C THR A 6 28.56 -31.03 9.38
N GLN A 7 28.55 -32.18 10.08
CA GLN A 7 28.06 -33.45 9.51
C GLN A 7 26.54 -33.46 9.31
N ALA A 8 25.78 -32.82 10.20
CA ALA A 8 24.33 -32.68 10.05
C ALA A 8 23.93 -31.81 8.84
N ILE A 9 24.72 -30.76 8.55
CA ILE A 9 24.47 -29.85 7.41
C ILE A 9 24.79 -30.54 6.08
N ILE A 10 25.87 -31.34 6.02
CA ILE A 10 26.22 -32.09 4.80
C ILE A 10 25.19 -33.20 4.50
N ALA A 11 24.70 -33.90 5.53
CA ALA A 11 23.65 -34.91 5.36
C ALA A 11 22.32 -34.30 4.90
N TRP A 12 21.99 -33.10 5.38
CA TRP A 12 20.79 -32.37 4.95
C TRP A 12 20.90 -31.89 3.49
N PHE A 13 22.06 -31.38 3.07
CA PHE A 13 22.29 -30.95 1.69
C PHE A 13 22.28 -32.11 0.68
N LEU A 14 22.79 -33.28 1.04
CA LEU A 14 22.76 -34.45 0.16
C LEU A 14 21.35 -35.05 0.00
N GLY A 15 20.50 -34.95 1.03
CA GLY A 15 19.10 -35.37 0.95
C GLY A 15 18.26 -34.51 0.00
N VAL A 16 18.53 -33.20 -0.06
CA VAL A 16 17.81 -32.27 -0.94
C VAL A 16 18.19 -32.44 -2.41
N ILE A 17 19.44 -32.81 -2.71
CA ILE A 17 19.89 -33.07 -4.09
C ILE A 17 19.29 -34.39 -4.64
N ALA A 18 19.11 -35.40 -3.80
CA ALA A 18 18.47 -36.67 -4.21
C ALA A 18 16.97 -36.51 -4.52
N ALA A 19 16.28 -35.54 -3.91
CA ALA A 19 14.86 -35.28 -4.15
C ALA A 19 14.58 -34.51 -5.46
N LEU A 20 15.59 -33.84 -6.04
CA LEU A 20 15.45 -33.05 -7.27
C LEU A 20 15.85 -33.79 -8.55
N ALA A 21 16.47 -34.97 -8.45
CA ALA A 21 16.89 -35.78 -9.60
C ALA A 21 15.80 -36.75 -10.13
N GLY A 22 14.60 -36.76 -9.54
CA GLY A 22 13.53 -37.73 -9.84
C GLY A 22 12.58 -37.40 -11.00
N PHE A 23 12.79 -36.31 -11.75
CA PHE A 23 11.75 -35.79 -12.67
C PHE A 23 12.18 -35.59 -14.14
N VAL A 24 13.14 -36.38 -14.64
CA VAL A 24 13.48 -36.41 -16.07
C VAL A 24 13.50 -37.85 -16.58
N GLY A 25 12.33 -38.35 -16.98
CA GLY A 25 12.17 -39.62 -17.67
C GLY A 25 12.39 -39.44 -19.18
N ILE A 26 13.62 -39.68 -19.64
CA ILE A 26 13.95 -39.84 -21.06
C ILE A 26 13.66 -41.28 -21.46
N GLY A 27 12.74 -41.46 -22.40
CA GLY A 27 12.40 -42.74 -23.01
C GLY A 27 13.49 -43.23 -23.98
N GLN A 28 13.67 -44.55 -24.01
CA GLN A 28 14.38 -45.30 -25.04
C GLN A 28 13.56 -46.55 -25.42
N PRO A 29 13.78 -47.14 -26.61
CA PRO A 29 12.71 -47.63 -27.47
C PRO A 29 12.67 -49.16 -27.65
N GLU A 30 11.67 -49.57 -28.45
CA GLU A 30 11.48 -50.86 -29.14
C GLU A 30 11.10 -52.09 -28.31
N THR A 31 9.90 -52.62 -28.56
CA THR A 31 9.80 -53.82 -29.41
C THR A 31 8.38 -54.04 -29.95
N ARG A 32 8.40 -54.55 -31.18
CA ARG A 32 7.34 -54.81 -32.13
C ARG A 32 6.58 -56.09 -31.77
N GLN A 33 5.26 -56.08 -31.82
CA GLN A 33 4.51 -57.28 -32.21
C GLN A 33 3.21 -56.90 -32.94
N GLU A 34 3.17 -57.32 -34.20
CA GLU A 34 1.99 -57.34 -35.06
C GLU A 34 0.93 -58.28 -34.50
N THR A 35 -0.33 -57.90 -34.59
CA THR A 35 -1.37 -58.84 -35.05
C THR A 35 -2.53 -58.06 -35.67
N GLN A 36 -2.78 -58.41 -36.93
CA GLN A 36 -3.91 -57.99 -37.75
C GLN A 36 -5.23 -58.54 -37.22
N GLY A 37 -6.35 -57.84 -37.47
CA GLY A 37 -7.68 -58.43 -37.32
C GLY A 37 -8.85 -57.48 -37.54
N ASN A 38 -9.19 -57.25 -38.81
CA ASN A 38 -10.54 -57.08 -39.38
C ASN A 38 -11.53 -56.02 -38.82
N ALA A 39 -11.87 -55.08 -39.72
CA ALA A 39 -13.17 -54.40 -39.87
C ALA A 39 -14.32 -55.43 -40.14
N PRO A 40 -15.64 -55.09 -40.22
CA PRO A 40 -16.19 -53.76 -40.52
C PRO A 40 -17.55 -53.36 -39.88
N ALA A 41 -17.85 -52.07 -40.08
CA ALA A 41 -19.12 -51.44 -40.51
C ALA A 41 -20.50 -51.75 -39.88
N ASN A 42 -21.25 -50.64 -39.80
CA ASN A 42 -22.71 -50.45 -39.84
C ASN A 42 -23.52 -50.42 -38.54
N ALA A 43 -24.12 -49.24 -38.31
CA ALA A 43 -25.56 -48.96 -38.14
C ALA A 43 -25.69 -47.73 -37.20
N GLN A 44 -26.15 -46.53 -37.60
CA GLN A 44 -27.56 -46.16 -37.88
C GLN A 44 -28.50 -46.82 -36.87
N GLU A 45 -29.37 -46.20 -36.10
CA GLU A 45 -30.20 -45.00 -36.26
C GLU A 45 -31.19 -45.03 -35.06
N GLU A 46 -31.84 -43.90 -34.78
CA GLU A 46 -33.03 -43.65 -33.91
C GLU A 46 -32.76 -42.61 -32.81
N ALA A 47 -33.11 -41.33 -33.06
CA ALA A 47 -34.45 -40.71 -32.94
C ALA A 47 -34.68 -40.19 -31.50
N ALA A 48 -34.53 -38.89 -31.22
CA ALA A 48 -35.37 -37.75 -31.59
C ALA A 48 -36.75 -37.69 -30.91
N LYS A 49 -37.06 -36.49 -30.38
CA LYS A 49 -38.27 -35.98 -29.67
C LYS A 49 -38.21 -36.13 -28.15
N ALA A 50 -38.52 -35.12 -27.33
CA ALA A 50 -39.36 -33.93 -27.51
C ALA A 50 -38.87 -32.78 -26.58
N SER A 51 -38.89 -31.52 -27.02
CA SER A 51 -39.85 -30.45 -26.61
C SER A 51 -39.82 -30.14 -25.09
N ARG A 52 -39.57 -28.94 -24.56
CA ARG A 52 -40.17 -27.60 -24.76
C ARG A 52 -39.34 -26.62 -23.90
N GLU A 53 -39.08 -25.40 -24.39
CA GLU A 53 -39.60 -24.14 -23.80
C GLU A 53 -39.68 -24.12 -22.26
N ASP A 54 -38.84 -23.30 -21.61
CA ASP A 54 -39.36 -22.18 -20.81
C ASP A 54 -38.26 -21.21 -20.37
N THR A 55 -38.50 -19.94 -20.70
CA THR A 55 -37.92 -18.71 -20.18
C THR A 55 -38.42 -18.39 -18.78
N ALA A 56 -37.53 -18.11 -17.83
CA ALA A 56 -37.72 -17.24 -16.65
C ALA A 56 -36.33 -17.05 -16.02
N ALA A 57 -35.73 -15.87 -15.80
CA ALA A 57 -36.24 -14.62 -15.26
C ALA A 57 -36.97 -14.80 -13.92
N ASP A 58 -36.19 -14.98 -12.84
CA ASP A 58 -36.62 -14.74 -11.47
C ASP A 58 -35.49 -13.96 -10.77
N ALA A 59 -35.64 -12.65 -10.51
CA ALA A 59 -36.51 -12.00 -9.54
C ALA A 59 -35.78 -11.80 -8.20
N MET A 60 -35.27 -10.58 -8.05
CA MET A 60 -34.90 -9.96 -6.77
C MET A 60 -36.12 -9.92 -5.85
N PRO A 61 -35.97 -10.15 -4.53
CA PRO A 61 -37.09 -10.04 -3.61
C PRO A 61 -37.50 -8.58 -3.41
N THR A 62 -38.77 -8.33 -3.72
CA THR A 62 -39.53 -7.11 -3.47
C THR A 62 -39.51 -6.70 -2.00
N LEU A 63 -39.24 -5.41 -1.79
CA LEU A 63 -39.34 -4.68 -0.53
C LEU A 63 -40.69 -4.89 0.16
N LEU A 64 -40.65 -5.35 1.41
CA LEU A 64 -41.77 -5.25 2.35
C LEU A 64 -41.78 -3.86 2.98
N THR A 65 -42.82 -3.11 2.66
CA THR A 65 -43.22 -1.87 3.32
C THR A 65 -43.74 -2.16 4.73
N HIS A 66 -43.14 -1.55 5.74
CA HIS A 66 -43.73 -1.42 7.07
C HIS A 66 -44.01 0.05 7.44
N PRO A 67 -45.09 0.31 8.20
CA PRO A 67 -45.69 1.62 8.34
C PRO A 67 -45.03 2.50 9.40
N SER A 68 -45.15 3.81 9.19
CA SER A 68 -44.88 4.89 10.13
C SER A 68 -45.42 4.60 11.53
N SER A 69 -44.58 4.80 12.54
CA SER A 69 -45.02 5.16 13.88
C SER A 69 -44.16 6.29 14.43
N SER A 70 -44.86 7.11 15.19
CA SER A 70 -44.63 8.49 15.58
C SER A 70 -43.58 8.72 16.66
N ASN A 71 -42.98 9.92 16.60
CA ASN A 71 -42.63 10.81 17.71
C ASN A 71 -42.19 10.19 19.04
N GLN A 72 -40.90 10.38 19.36
CA GLN A 72 -40.50 10.98 20.64
C GLN A 72 -39.06 11.50 20.56
N THR A 73 -38.92 12.81 20.69
CA THR A 73 -37.68 13.58 20.81
C THR A 73 -37.13 13.45 22.24
N PRO A 74 -35.90 12.95 22.44
CA PRO A 74 -35.20 13.08 23.71
C PRO A 74 -34.56 14.48 23.83
N PRO A 75 -34.50 15.07 25.04
CA PRO A 75 -34.01 16.44 25.24
C PRO A 75 -32.51 16.59 24.98
N GLN A 76 -32.15 17.68 24.31
CA GLN A 76 -30.79 18.20 24.16
C GLN A 76 -30.16 18.52 25.52
N PRO A 77 -28.95 18.02 25.81
CA PRO A 77 -28.07 18.60 26.82
C PRO A 77 -27.47 19.91 26.29
N GLN A 78 -27.61 20.99 27.07
CA GLN A 78 -26.95 22.26 26.82
C GLN A 78 -25.42 22.14 26.97
N PRO A 79 -24.65 22.97 26.24
CA PRO A 79 -23.19 22.92 26.25
C PRO A 79 -22.63 23.60 27.52
N ASP A 80 -21.97 22.81 28.36
CA ASP A 80 -21.15 23.35 29.44
C ASP A 80 -19.88 24.02 28.91
N ALA A 81 -19.61 25.20 29.46
CA ALA A 81 -18.55 26.10 29.10
C ALA A 81 -17.16 25.47 29.27
N SER A 82 -16.32 25.63 28.24
CA SER A 82 -14.89 25.32 28.28
C SER A 82 -14.15 26.30 29.22
N PRO A 83 -13.30 25.81 30.14
CA PRO A 83 -12.29 26.65 30.76
C PRO A 83 -11.11 26.86 29.79
N GLU A 84 -10.85 28.12 29.52
CA GLU A 84 -9.75 28.70 28.76
C GLU A 84 -8.39 28.27 29.33
N LEU A 85 -7.69 27.35 28.65
CA LEU A 85 -6.35 26.91 29.03
C LEU A 85 -5.30 27.82 28.35
N SER A 86 -4.89 28.87 29.07
CA SER A 86 -3.78 29.74 28.69
C SER A 86 -2.46 28.96 28.56
N ALA A 87 -1.85 29.02 27.37
CA ALA A 87 -0.51 28.52 27.11
C ALA A 87 0.57 29.49 27.65
N PRO A 88 1.59 29.04 28.38
CA PRO A 88 2.77 29.84 28.64
C PRO A 88 3.81 29.69 27.51
N ALA A 89 4.29 30.84 27.04
CA ALA A 89 5.38 31.02 26.08
C ALA A 89 6.75 30.49 26.62
N PRO A 90 7.73 30.22 25.73
CA PRO A 90 8.92 29.44 26.05
C PRO A 90 9.98 30.24 26.81
N ARG A 91 10.53 29.67 27.88
CA ARG A 91 11.74 30.16 28.53
C ARG A 91 12.99 29.53 27.92
N THR A 92 13.73 30.35 27.20
CA THR A 92 15.14 30.15 26.85
C THR A 92 15.99 30.34 28.10
N GLN A 93 16.69 29.31 28.58
CA GLN A 93 17.83 29.48 29.49
C GLN A 93 18.97 28.57 29.05
N ALA A 94 20.01 29.22 28.54
CA ALA A 94 21.35 28.67 28.43
C ALA A 94 21.94 28.55 29.84
N THR A 95 22.58 27.42 30.14
CA THR A 95 23.42 27.30 31.33
C THR A 95 24.72 26.61 30.96
N THR A 96 25.78 27.40 31.04
CA THR A 96 27.18 27.00 30.94
C THR A 96 27.61 26.22 32.18
N SER A 97 28.57 25.33 31.93
CA SER A 97 29.43 24.57 32.86
C SER A 97 29.89 25.35 34.10
N PRO A 98 30.27 24.64 35.19
CA PRO A 98 31.71 24.61 35.44
C PRO A 98 32.31 23.26 35.87
N ALA A 99 33.59 23.16 35.53
CA ALA A 99 34.55 22.12 35.82
C ALA A 99 34.83 21.90 37.33
N SER A 100 35.29 20.69 37.66
CA SER A 100 36.22 20.49 38.78
C SER A 100 37.18 19.33 38.49
N ALA A 101 38.42 19.53 38.91
CA ALA A 101 39.64 18.87 38.50
C ALA A 101 40.21 17.92 39.56
N ARG A 102 41.06 16.98 39.11
CA ARG A 102 42.30 16.44 39.74
C ARG A 102 42.70 15.23 38.89
N GLY A 103 43.89 15.11 38.32
CA GLY A 103 45.27 15.40 38.74
C GLY A 103 46.07 14.11 38.40
N GLY A 104 47.35 14.04 38.04
CA GLY A 104 48.44 14.96 37.79
C GLY A 104 49.72 14.11 37.54
N LYS A 105 50.84 14.79 37.18
CA LYS A 105 52.25 14.33 37.05
C LYS A 105 52.57 13.57 35.73
N SER A 106 53.66 13.83 35.01
CA SER A 106 55.03 14.13 35.46
C SER A 106 55.79 15.01 34.46
N ALA A 107 56.84 15.66 34.98
CA ALA A 107 57.66 16.69 34.35
C ALA A 107 58.89 16.14 33.64
N GLN A 108 59.41 16.86 32.64
CA GLN A 108 60.87 17.03 32.49
C GLN A 108 61.21 18.29 31.66
N ALA A 109 62.23 19.02 32.13
CA ALA A 109 62.62 20.36 31.70
C ALA A 109 63.83 20.36 30.75
N ARG A 110 63.95 21.38 29.86
CA ARG A 110 65.16 22.21 29.61
C ARG A 110 64.92 23.31 28.54
N PRO A 111 65.86 24.27 28.27
CA PRO A 111 65.68 25.71 28.52
C PRO A 111 65.75 26.55 27.19
N PRO A 112 65.86 27.90 27.22
CA PRO A 112 65.38 28.78 26.16
C PRO A 112 66.39 28.98 25.02
N SER A 113 65.89 29.25 23.82
CA SER A 113 66.69 29.79 22.73
C SER A 113 65.87 30.79 21.92
N ASP A 114 66.43 31.99 21.83
CA ASP A 114 65.97 33.13 21.05
C ASP A 114 65.71 32.76 19.60
N GLN A 115 64.54 33.16 19.06
CA GLN A 115 64.37 33.28 17.63
C GLN A 115 63.62 34.55 17.23
N PRO A 116 64.08 35.21 16.15
CA PRO A 116 63.67 36.56 15.78
C PRO A 116 62.32 36.58 15.06
N SER A 117 61.60 37.68 15.33
CA SER A 117 60.41 38.15 14.63
C SER A 117 60.50 37.94 13.11
N ARG A 118 59.65 37.06 12.57
CA ARG A 118 59.35 36.95 11.14
C ARG A 118 58.03 37.66 10.84
N ALA A 119 58.08 38.50 9.82
CA ALA A 119 56.99 39.23 9.22
C ALA A 119 55.81 38.31 8.81
N PRO A 120 54.57 38.84 8.73
CA PRO A 120 53.38 38.07 8.40
C PRO A 120 53.43 37.58 6.95
N THR A 121 53.44 36.26 6.78
CA THR A 121 53.25 35.61 5.47
C THR A 121 51.76 35.60 5.14
N SER A 122 51.38 36.32 4.10
CA SER A 122 50.05 36.28 3.50
C SER A 122 49.68 34.85 3.12
N THR A 123 48.71 34.28 3.84
CA THR A 123 48.16 32.95 3.56
C THR A 123 47.21 33.08 2.38
N THR A 124 47.69 32.75 1.18
CA THR A 124 46.88 32.63 -0.03
C THR A 124 45.94 31.43 0.15
N THR A 125 44.66 31.72 0.36
CA THR A 125 43.61 30.70 0.48
C THR A 125 43.53 29.89 -0.81
N PRO A 126 43.63 28.55 -0.78
CA PRO A 126 43.46 27.70 -1.95
C PRO A 126 42.07 27.96 -2.53
N ASN A 127 42.03 28.40 -3.79
CA ASN A 127 40.80 28.61 -4.53
C ASN A 127 40.19 27.24 -4.81
N ILE A 128 39.30 26.77 -3.93
CA ILE A 128 38.54 25.53 -4.14
C ILE A 128 37.64 25.79 -5.35
N PRO A 129 37.76 25.03 -6.46
CA PRO A 129 36.88 25.17 -7.59
C PRO A 129 35.45 24.92 -7.14
N VAL A 130 34.64 25.98 -7.12
CA VAL A 130 33.20 25.92 -6.89
C VAL A 130 32.63 25.06 -8.01
N SER A 131 32.36 23.80 -7.68
CA SER A 131 31.73 22.85 -8.59
C SER A 131 30.36 23.41 -8.94
N THR A 132 30.21 23.81 -10.20
CA THR A 132 28.97 24.38 -10.71
C THR A 132 27.86 23.34 -10.47
N PRO A 133 26.75 23.69 -9.78
CA PRO A 133 25.68 22.73 -9.51
C PRO A 133 25.20 22.16 -10.84
N SER A 134 25.35 20.85 -10.99
CA SER A 134 24.85 20.11 -12.13
C SER A 134 23.35 20.39 -12.27
N SER A 135 22.97 21.09 -13.35
CA SER A 135 21.58 21.38 -13.64
C SER A 135 20.88 20.06 -13.94
N GLN A 136 20.14 19.52 -12.97
CA GLN A 136 19.24 18.40 -13.25
C GLN A 136 18.29 18.82 -14.39
N PRO A 137 18.10 17.99 -15.42
CA PRO A 137 17.16 18.29 -16.50
C PRO A 137 15.80 18.64 -15.90
N GLN A 138 15.29 19.84 -16.19
CA GLN A 138 13.92 20.15 -15.83
C GLN A 138 13.02 19.15 -16.57
N PRO A 139 12.06 18.51 -15.88
CA PRO A 139 11.07 17.69 -16.55
C PRO A 139 10.41 18.50 -17.69
N PRO A 140 10.14 17.88 -18.85
CA PRO A 140 9.30 18.47 -19.87
C PRO A 140 8.09 19.17 -19.23
N ALA A 141 7.71 20.36 -19.73
CA ALA A 141 6.68 21.20 -19.12
C ALA A 141 5.37 20.44 -18.78
N GLN A 142 5.08 19.37 -19.52
CA GLN A 142 3.95 18.47 -19.30
C GLN A 142 4.03 17.69 -17.97
N TRP A 143 5.19 17.16 -17.58
CA TRP A 143 5.33 16.39 -16.33
C TRP A 143 5.15 17.24 -15.07
N SER A 144 5.48 18.53 -15.12
CA SER A 144 5.20 19.45 -14.02
C SER A 144 3.70 19.60 -13.77
N VAL A 145 2.92 19.77 -14.84
CA VAL A 145 1.45 19.85 -14.77
C VAL A 145 0.83 18.53 -14.29
N ILE A 146 1.32 17.41 -14.81
CA ILE A 146 0.86 16.07 -14.39
C ILE A 146 1.17 15.86 -12.91
N ASN A 147 2.36 16.26 -12.45
CA ASN A 147 2.74 16.15 -11.05
C ASN A 147 1.86 17.00 -10.13
N GLN A 148 1.50 18.22 -10.53
CA GLN A 148 0.58 19.05 -9.77
C GLN A 148 -0.80 18.38 -9.62
N LYS A 149 -1.33 17.83 -10.71
CA LYS A 149 -2.62 17.10 -10.71
C LYS A 149 -2.57 15.79 -9.91
N ALA A 150 -1.49 15.03 -10.05
CA ALA A 150 -1.27 13.81 -9.27
C ALA A 150 -1.26 14.14 -7.77
N ARG A 151 -0.50 15.15 -7.36
CA ARG A 151 -0.40 15.58 -5.95
C ARG A 151 -1.71 16.14 -5.38
N SER A 152 -2.57 16.75 -6.20
CA SER A 152 -3.89 17.22 -5.73
C SER A 152 -4.89 16.09 -5.49
N SER A 153 -4.71 14.95 -6.17
CA SER A 153 -5.51 13.72 -5.97
C SER A 153 -4.96 12.79 -4.87
N LEU A 154 -3.72 13.00 -4.43
CA LEU A 154 -3.02 12.08 -3.53
C LEU A 154 -3.37 12.32 -2.05
N VAL A 155 -3.57 11.24 -1.31
CA VAL A 155 -3.79 11.25 0.14
C VAL A 155 -2.80 10.35 0.88
N ASN A 156 -2.52 10.72 2.14
CA ASN A 156 -1.97 9.82 3.15
C ASN A 156 -3.13 9.23 3.94
N ILE A 157 -3.06 7.92 4.23
CA ILE A 157 -4.03 7.21 5.05
C ILE A 157 -3.29 6.73 6.29
N ARG A 158 -3.73 7.17 7.46
CA ARG A 158 -3.17 6.76 8.74
C ARG A 158 -4.24 6.07 9.58
N CYS A 159 -4.10 4.77 9.77
CA CYS A 159 -4.99 4.00 10.61
C CYS A 159 -4.36 3.81 11.99
N ILE A 160 -5.08 4.22 13.03
CA ILE A 160 -4.69 4.10 14.42
C ILE A 160 -5.67 3.13 15.07
N ARG A 161 -5.14 2.15 15.79
CA ARG A 161 -5.94 1.28 16.65
C ARG A 161 -5.58 1.48 18.11
N GLN A 162 -6.59 1.46 18.95
CA GLN A 162 -6.45 1.51 20.40
C GLN A 162 -7.18 0.31 20.98
N ALA A 163 -6.42 -0.64 21.53
CA ALA A 163 -6.94 -1.83 22.17
C ALA A 163 -6.54 -1.88 23.64
N THR A 164 -7.52 -2.05 24.53
CA THR A 164 -7.25 -2.27 25.95
C THR A 164 -6.91 -3.73 26.18
N THR A 165 -5.68 -4.01 26.61
CA THR A 165 -5.21 -5.35 26.98
C THR A 165 -5.07 -5.46 28.50
N THR A 166 -4.83 -6.68 28.98
CA THR A 166 -4.50 -6.92 30.40
C THR A 166 -3.21 -6.22 30.84
N GLN A 167 -2.36 -5.78 29.90
CA GLN A 167 -1.11 -5.04 30.16
C GLN A 167 -1.22 -3.51 29.95
N GLY A 168 -2.42 -2.98 29.63
CA GLY A 168 -2.64 -1.54 29.40
C GLY A 168 -3.23 -1.23 28.02
N VAL A 169 -3.10 0.02 27.56
CA VAL A 169 -3.60 0.43 26.25
C VAL A 169 -2.53 0.21 25.19
N LEU A 170 -2.78 -0.69 24.25
CA LEU A 170 -1.96 -0.90 23.06
C LEU A 170 -2.40 0.09 21.97
N VAL A 171 -1.51 1.01 21.61
CA VAL A 171 -1.68 1.88 20.45
C VAL A 171 -0.74 1.41 19.34
N SER A 172 -1.28 1.15 18.16
CA SER A 172 -0.47 0.88 16.97
C SER A 172 -1.02 1.61 15.76
N SER A 173 -0.15 2.02 14.84
CA SER A 173 -0.55 2.71 13.63
C SER A 173 0.07 2.10 12.37
N ILE A 174 -0.70 2.06 11.29
CA ILE A 174 -0.21 1.83 9.94
C ILE A 174 -0.42 3.10 9.12
N SER A 175 0.54 3.40 8.24
CA SER A 175 0.47 4.52 7.33
C SER A 175 0.71 4.05 5.90
N GLY A 176 -0.13 4.53 5.00
CA GLY A 176 -0.04 4.30 3.56
C GLY A 176 -0.45 5.54 2.79
N SER A 177 -0.63 5.33 1.49
CA SER A 177 -1.06 6.33 0.53
C SER A 177 -2.38 5.91 -0.13
N GLY A 178 -3.02 6.83 -0.82
CA GLY A 178 -4.22 6.57 -1.61
C GLY A 178 -4.40 7.65 -2.67
N VAL A 179 -5.31 7.42 -3.61
CA VAL A 179 -5.65 8.37 -4.66
C VAL A 179 -7.17 8.57 -4.71
N PHE A 180 -7.62 9.82 -4.70
CA PHE A 180 -9.02 10.14 -5.01
C PHE A 180 -9.33 9.76 -6.46
N ILE A 181 -10.32 8.89 -6.65
CA ILE A 181 -10.78 8.43 -7.96
C ILE A 181 -12.21 8.91 -8.27
N ASP A 182 -12.88 9.54 -7.31
CA ASP A 182 -14.21 10.14 -7.48
C ASP A 182 -14.36 11.42 -6.65
N GLN A 183 -15.10 12.40 -7.17
CA GLN A 183 -15.33 13.69 -6.52
C GLN A 183 -16.17 13.58 -5.24
N ARG A 184 -16.94 12.50 -5.08
CA ARG A 184 -17.68 12.18 -3.85
C ARG A 184 -16.79 11.63 -2.73
N GLY A 185 -15.47 11.67 -2.89
CA GLY A 185 -14.51 11.30 -1.86
C GLY A 185 -14.15 9.81 -1.85
N VAL A 186 -14.30 9.10 -2.96
CA VAL A 186 -13.84 7.70 -3.08
C VAL A 186 -12.33 7.68 -3.30
N ILE A 187 -11.64 6.90 -2.49
CA ILE A 187 -10.19 6.74 -2.48
C ILE A 187 -9.85 5.30 -2.82
N LEU A 188 -8.97 5.11 -3.80
CA LEU A 188 -8.33 3.84 -4.07
C LEU A 188 -7.01 3.74 -3.29
N THR A 189 -6.83 2.62 -2.59
CA THR A 189 -5.59 2.29 -1.84
C THR A 189 -5.38 0.78 -1.86
N ASN A 190 -4.37 0.26 -1.15
CA ASN A 190 -4.19 -1.16 -0.97
C ASN A 190 -5.06 -1.74 0.15
N ALA A 191 -5.42 -3.02 0.01
CA ALA A 191 -6.14 -3.75 1.04
C ALA A 191 -5.31 -3.87 2.34
N HIS A 192 -3.99 -4.05 2.24
CA HIS A 192 -3.12 -4.10 3.41
C HIS A 192 -3.02 -2.77 4.19
N ILE A 193 -3.43 -1.65 3.59
CA ILE A 193 -3.58 -0.36 4.29
C ILE A 193 -4.96 -0.23 4.92
N ALA A 194 -5.99 -0.74 4.25
CA ALA A 194 -7.40 -0.58 4.64
C ALA A 194 -7.93 -1.64 5.62
N TYR A 195 -7.31 -2.83 5.69
CA TYR A 195 -7.82 -3.95 6.50
C TYR A 195 -8.08 -3.64 7.99
N PRO A 196 -7.36 -2.71 8.67
CA PRO A 196 -7.66 -2.43 10.06
C PRO A 196 -9.11 -1.93 10.25
N LEU A 197 -9.68 -1.22 9.27
CA LEU A 197 -11.09 -0.80 9.32
C LEU A 197 -12.05 -1.98 9.34
N ALA A 198 -11.72 -3.09 8.68
CA ALA A 198 -12.58 -4.27 8.65
C ALA A 198 -12.65 -4.95 10.04
N LEU A 199 -11.60 -4.74 10.84
CA LEU A 199 -11.44 -5.27 12.19
C LEU A 199 -11.85 -4.27 13.27
N SER A 200 -12.32 -3.07 12.91
CA SER A 200 -12.82 -2.11 13.88
C SER A 200 -14.00 -2.69 14.68
N GLY A 201 -13.96 -2.50 16.00
CA GLY A 201 -14.98 -2.97 16.95
C GLY A 201 -14.83 -4.44 17.37
N THR A 202 -13.84 -5.19 16.90
CA THR A 202 -13.60 -6.56 17.40
C THR A 202 -12.83 -6.53 18.73
N PRO A 203 -12.98 -7.54 19.60
CA PRO A 203 -12.27 -7.59 20.88
C PRO A 203 -10.75 -7.45 20.74
N GLU A 204 -10.17 -8.00 19.68
CA GLU A 204 -8.72 -7.99 19.44
C GLU A 204 -8.21 -6.64 18.90
N PHE A 205 -9.04 -5.90 18.17
CA PHE A 205 -8.62 -4.69 17.46
C PHE A 205 -9.12 -3.39 18.08
N GLY A 206 -10.17 -3.43 18.91
CA GLY A 206 -10.73 -2.26 19.57
C GLY A 206 -11.31 -1.26 18.57
N ASP A 207 -11.25 0.03 18.92
CA ASP A 207 -11.62 1.10 17.98
C ASP A 207 -10.47 1.35 17.00
N VAL A 208 -10.81 1.33 15.72
CA VAL A 208 -9.88 1.64 14.62
C VAL A 208 -10.40 2.85 13.87
N ARG A 209 -9.55 3.88 13.79
CA ARG A 209 -9.82 5.12 13.07
C ARG A 209 -8.77 5.33 12.01
N CYS A 210 -9.20 5.53 10.76
CA CYS A 210 -8.31 5.88 9.66
C CYS A 210 -8.52 7.34 9.26
N GLU A 211 -7.53 8.16 9.56
CA GLU A 211 -7.49 9.56 9.15
C GLU A 211 -6.96 9.66 7.71
N VAL A 212 -7.71 10.36 6.86
CA VAL A 212 -7.28 10.76 5.52
C VAL A 212 -6.65 12.14 5.62
N ARG A 213 -5.45 12.27 5.08
CA ARG A 213 -4.67 13.51 5.10
C ARG A 213 -4.19 13.86 3.71
N SER A 214 -3.99 15.14 3.43
CA SER A 214 -3.60 15.57 2.09
C SER A 214 -2.91 16.93 2.11
N GLY A 215 -2.18 17.24 1.03
CA GLY A 215 -1.39 18.46 0.91
C GLY A 215 0.10 18.27 1.19
N ALA A 216 0.84 19.37 1.21
CA ALA A 216 2.29 19.39 1.39
C ALA A 216 2.65 20.55 2.34
N PRO A 217 2.70 20.34 3.67
CA PRO A 217 2.58 19.05 4.37
C PRO A 217 1.15 18.49 4.41
N ALA A 218 1.02 17.18 4.67
CA ALA A 218 -0.24 16.48 4.79
C ALA A 218 -1.01 16.97 6.04
N ARG A 219 -2.20 17.52 5.80
CA ARG A 219 -3.12 17.97 6.84
C ARG A 219 -4.34 17.06 6.90
N PRO A 220 -4.95 16.86 8.08
CA PRO A 220 -6.20 16.13 8.21
C PRO A 220 -7.25 16.66 7.25
N LEU A 221 -7.84 15.75 6.48
CA LEU A 221 -8.96 16.00 5.59
C LEU A 221 -10.25 15.45 6.17
N GLY A 222 -10.16 14.33 6.91
CA GLY A 222 -11.33 13.66 7.44
C GLY A 222 -11.06 12.21 7.83
N GLU A 223 -12.13 11.47 8.10
CA GLU A 223 -12.07 10.04 8.40
C GLU A 223 -12.55 9.19 7.22
N ALA A 224 -11.92 8.03 7.02
CA ALA A 224 -12.31 7.06 6.02
C ALA A 224 -13.26 5.99 6.58
N SER A 225 -14.21 5.54 5.77
CA SER A 225 -14.93 4.27 5.91
C SER A 225 -14.59 3.31 4.76
N LEU A 226 -14.88 2.03 4.97
CA LEU A 226 -14.70 1.00 3.93
C LEU A 226 -15.90 0.99 2.99
N LEU A 227 -15.63 1.22 1.71
CA LEU A 227 -16.60 0.99 0.64
C LEU A 227 -16.46 -0.43 0.07
N PHE A 228 -15.23 -0.95 -0.01
CA PHE A 228 -14.96 -2.31 -0.48
C PHE A 228 -13.58 -2.82 -0.05
N LEU A 229 -13.51 -4.11 0.30
CA LEU A 229 -12.26 -4.85 0.51
C LEU A 229 -12.45 -6.29 0.00
N PRO A 230 -11.59 -6.80 -0.90
CA PRO A 230 -11.73 -8.15 -1.47
C PRO A 230 -11.71 -9.25 -0.41
N LEU A 231 -12.73 -10.11 -0.41
CA LEU A 231 -12.73 -11.30 0.46
C LEU A 231 -11.55 -12.23 0.17
N ALA A 232 -11.16 -12.38 -1.10
CA ALA A 232 -10.01 -13.18 -1.50
C ALA A 232 -8.71 -12.69 -0.84
N TRP A 233 -8.50 -11.36 -0.79
CA TRP A 233 -7.35 -10.78 -0.07
C TRP A 233 -7.36 -11.18 1.41
N ALA A 234 -8.51 -11.06 2.07
CA ALA A 234 -8.65 -11.41 3.49
C ALA A 234 -8.40 -12.91 3.76
N GLN A 235 -8.81 -13.78 2.84
CA GLN A 235 -8.58 -15.22 2.93
C GLN A 235 -7.11 -15.59 2.77
N GLU A 236 -6.40 -14.94 1.83
CA GLU A 236 -4.98 -15.17 1.57
C GLU A 236 -4.06 -14.54 2.62
N ASN A 237 -4.55 -13.55 3.37
CA ASN A 237 -3.74 -12.76 4.30
C ASN A 237 -4.23 -12.87 5.75
N ALA A 238 -4.95 -13.93 6.12
CA ALA A 238 -5.49 -14.10 7.48
C ALA A 238 -4.42 -13.94 8.58
N ALA A 239 -3.21 -14.46 8.33
CA ALA A 239 -2.09 -14.35 9.25
C ALA A 239 -1.68 -12.91 9.58
N ILE A 240 -1.92 -11.92 8.71
CA ILE A 240 -1.48 -10.53 8.94
C ILE A 240 -2.13 -9.92 10.19
N ALA A 241 -3.36 -10.33 10.49
CA ALA A 241 -4.09 -9.85 11.66
C ALA A 241 -3.53 -10.45 12.96
N THR A 242 -2.99 -11.67 12.91
CA THR A 242 -2.59 -12.43 14.10
C THR A 242 -1.08 -12.45 14.35
N THR A 243 -0.24 -12.52 13.33
CA THR A 243 1.22 -12.72 13.47
C THR A 243 2.02 -11.44 13.30
N ARG A 244 1.44 -10.40 12.68
CA ARG A 244 2.15 -9.15 12.29
C ARG A 244 3.39 -9.41 11.42
N GLU A 245 3.49 -10.59 10.81
CA GLU A 245 4.61 -10.94 9.92
C GLU A 245 4.48 -10.24 8.56
N SER A 246 5.58 -10.24 7.79
CA SER A 246 5.64 -9.55 6.51
C SER A 246 4.57 -10.06 5.55
N TYR A 247 3.92 -9.13 4.87
CA TYR A 247 3.00 -9.37 3.75
C TYR A 247 3.67 -10.26 2.68
N LEU A 248 3.17 -11.49 2.51
CA LEU A 248 3.62 -12.47 1.50
C LEU A 248 2.59 -12.69 0.38
N SER A 249 1.78 -11.67 0.07
CA SER A 249 0.81 -11.78 -1.02
C SER A 249 1.46 -11.56 -2.38
N THR A 250 0.86 -12.13 -3.41
CA THR A 250 1.13 -11.84 -4.82
C THR A 250 0.80 -10.38 -5.18
N GLY A 251 -0.05 -9.71 -4.39
CA GLY A 251 -0.57 -8.37 -4.67
C GLY A 251 -1.84 -8.37 -5.53
N GLU A 252 -2.37 -9.53 -5.93
CA GLU A 252 -3.51 -9.64 -6.86
C GLU A 252 -4.77 -8.96 -6.36
N TYR A 253 -5.10 -9.19 -5.11
CA TYR A 253 -6.29 -8.63 -4.46
C TYR A 253 -5.95 -7.43 -3.57
N ASP A 254 -4.75 -6.85 -3.71
CA ASP A 254 -4.25 -5.82 -2.80
C ASP A 254 -4.77 -4.42 -3.14
N TYR A 255 -6.08 -4.28 -3.15
CA TYR A 255 -6.76 -3.01 -3.33
C TYR A 255 -7.96 -2.90 -2.41
N ALA A 256 -8.31 -1.67 -2.05
CA ALA A 256 -9.52 -1.37 -1.31
C ALA A 256 -10.08 -0.03 -1.79
N LEU A 257 -11.40 0.10 -1.69
CA LEU A 257 -12.08 1.36 -1.88
C LEU A 257 -12.47 1.91 -0.51
N LEU A 258 -12.03 3.12 -0.22
CA LEU A 258 -12.44 3.88 0.94
C LEU A 258 -13.34 5.03 0.51
N ARG A 259 -14.12 5.55 1.44
CA ARG A 259 -14.90 6.77 1.26
C ARG A 259 -14.58 7.74 2.39
N LEU A 260 -14.46 9.03 2.07
CA LEU A 260 -14.37 10.07 3.08
C LEU A 260 -15.73 10.24 3.76
N LYS A 261 -15.84 9.82 5.02
CA LYS A 261 -17.10 9.79 5.79
C LYS A 261 -17.44 11.15 6.39
N SER A 262 -16.44 11.86 6.87
CA SER A 262 -16.59 13.16 7.52
C SER A 262 -15.41 14.05 7.20
N ALA A 263 -15.65 15.34 6.99
CA ALA A 263 -14.59 16.32 6.85
C ALA A 263 -14.01 16.68 8.22
N ALA A 264 -12.69 16.85 8.30
CA ALA A 264 -12.06 17.43 9.47
C ALA A 264 -12.49 18.91 9.62
N PRO A 265 -12.54 19.47 10.84
CA PRO A 265 -12.83 20.88 11.04
C PRO A 265 -11.89 21.78 10.22
N GLY A 266 -12.46 22.65 9.39
CA GLY A 266 -11.71 23.56 8.51
C GLY A 266 -11.09 22.91 7.27
N ALA A 267 -11.38 21.64 6.98
CA ALA A 267 -10.93 20.99 5.76
C ALA A 267 -11.69 21.53 4.53
N ASP A 268 -10.94 22.03 3.53
CA ASP A 268 -11.49 22.41 2.23
C ASP A 268 -11.43 21.22 1.26
N LEU A 269 -12.59 20.60 1.04
CA LEU A 269 -12.74 19.48 0.09
C LEU A 269 -12.79 19.95 -1.37
N THR A 270 -13.03 21.24 -1.65
CA THR A 270 -13.20 21.77 -3.01
C THR A 270 -11.89 21.84 -3.79
N THR A 271 -10.77 21.91 -3.08
CA THR A 271 -9.42 21.89 -3.67
C THR A 271 -8.98 20.50 -4.14
N ARG A 272 -9.82 19.47 -3.92
CA ARG A 272 -9.51 18.08 -4.24
C ARG A 272 -10.05 17.72 -5.60
N THR A 273 -9.17 17.12 -6.39
CA THR A 273 -9.49 16.65 -7.73
C THR A 273 -9.39 15.14 -7.75
N ALA A 274 -10.46 14.47 -8.13
CA ALA A 274 -10.37 13.07 -8.52
C ALA A 274 -9.40 12.95 -9.70
N ALA A 275 -8.49 11.99 -9.62
CA ALA A 275 -7.65 11.65 -10.75
C ALA A 275 -8.53 11.05 -11.85
N PRO A 276 -8.45 11.53 -13.11
CA PRO A 276 -8.95 10.73 -14.22
C PRO A 276 -8.20 9.40 -14.19
N TRP A 277 -8.87 8.32 -14.52
CA TRP A 277 -8.27 6.99 -14.47
C TRP A 277 -8.56 6.23 -15.74
N LEU A 278 -7.64 5.34 -16.11
CA LEU A 278 -7.75 4.49 -17.28
C LEU A 278 -7.41 3.05 -16.87
N PRO A 279 -8.29 2.07 -17.12
CA PRO A 279 -8.01 0.67 -16.86
C PRO A 279 -7.09 0.12 -17.97
N THR A 280 -5.87 0.63 -18.03
CA THR A 280 -4.81 0.20 -18.93
C THR A 280 -3.55 -0.16 -18.16
N ILE A 281 -2.64 -0.87 -18.82
CA ILE A 281 -1.33 -1.22 -18.27
C ILE A 281 -0.28 -0.51 -19.13
N PRO A 282 0.63 0.27 -18.53
CA PRO A 282 1.67 0.94 -19.29
C PRO A 282 2.61 -0.07 -19.97
N GLN A 283 3.14 0.28 -21.14
CA GLN A 283 4.03 -0.59 -21.90
C GLN A 283 5.43 -0.63 -21.27
N LYS A 284 6.17 -1.72 -21.51
CA LYS A 284 7.59 -1.78 -21.16
C LYS A 284 8.35 -0.63 -21.84
N GLY A 285 9.20 0.05 -21.09
CA GLY A 285 9.92 1.24 -21.54
C GLY A 285 9.13 2.55 -21.49
N GLN A 286 7.83 2.51 -21.15
CA GLN A 286 7.03 3.71 -21.02
C GLN A 286 7.38 4.48 -19.74
N GLU A 287 7.50 5.81 -19.86
CA GLU A 287 7.62 6.70 -18.70
C GLU A 287 6.28 6.91 -18.02
N VAL A 288 6.32 6.91 -16.69
CA VAL A 288 5.18 7.17 -15.81
C VAL A 288 5.60 8.08 -14.68
N LEU A 289 4.66 8.88 -14.18
CA LEU A 289 4.83 9.60 -12.92
C LEU A 289 4.34 8.72 -11.77
N VAL A 290 5.16 8.55 -10.75
CA VAL A 290 4.82 7.82 -9.52
C VAL A 290 4.75 8.83 -8.38
N ALA A 291 3.69 8.80 -7.56
CA ALA A 291 3.51 9.72 -6.44
C ALA A 291 2.90 9.05 -5.20
N ALA A 292 3.48 9.30 -4.02
CA ALA A 292 3.00 8.74 -2.76
C ALA A 292 3.47 9.56 -1.53
N TYR A 293 3.04 9.16 -0.33
CA TYR A 293 3.52 9.65 0.96
C TYR A 293 4.38 8.57 1.66
N PRO A 294 5.67 8.42 1.28
CA PRO A 294 6.56 7.49 1.97
C PRO A 294 6.82 7.93 3.41
N VAL A 295 6.95 6.96 4.33
CA VAL A 295 7.15 7.22 5.77
C VAL A 295 8.40 6.57 6.37
N GLU A 296 9.09 5.69 5.63
CA GLU A 296 10.17 4.84 6.17
C GLU A 296 11.29 5.61 6.86
N PHE A 297 11.67 6.77 6.32
CA PHE A 297 12.79 7.57 6.81
C PHE A 297 12.36 8.77 7.67
N TYR A 298 11.07 8.87 8.04
CA TYR A 298 10.56 9.95 8.88
C TYR A 298 10.37 9.49 10.32
N SER A 299 10.64 10.38 11.27
CA SER A 299 10.30 10.14 12.66
C SER A 299 8.76 10.17 12.84
N PRO A 300 8.20 9.51 13.87
CA PRO A 300 6.77 9.57 14.17
C PRO A 300 6.23 11.01 14.21
N GLU A 301 6.99 11.95 14.76
CA GLU A 301 6.60 13.37 14.86
C GLU A 301 6.48 14.04 13.47
N ILE A 302 7.38 13.72 12.55
CA ILE A 302 7.32 14.24 11.17
C ILE A 302 6.17 13.60 10.41
N ILE A 303 5.98 12.28 10.57
CA ILE A 303 4.82 11.58 10.00
C ILE A 303 3.54 12.27 10.45
N GLU A 304 3.42 12.63 11.73
CA GLU A 304 2.23 13.30 12.26
C GLU A 304 2.06 14.76 11.82
N ARG A 305 3.12 15.56 11.75
CA ARG A 305 2.98 17.03 11.63
C ARG A 305 3.41 17.62 10.29
N ALA A 306 4.29 16.93 9.57
CA ALA A 306 5.05 17.51 8.47
C ALA A 306 5.37 16.48 7.38
N LEU A 307 4.44 15.59 7.06
CA LEU A 307 4.62 14.58 6.01
C LEU A 307 4.39 15.21 4.63
N TYR A 308 5.34 15.07 3.71
CA TYR A 308 5.24 15.66 2.35
C TYR A 308 5.10 14.55 1.30
N PRO A 309 4.31 14.76 0.24
CA PRO A 309 4.24 13.80 -0.84
C PRO A 309 5.51 13.88 -1.71
N VAL A 310 5.99 12.71 -2.12
CA VAL A 310 7.14 12.52 -2.99
C VAL A 310 6.64 12.03 -4.34
N SER A 311 7.26 12.51 -5.41
CA SER A 311 6.92 12.16 -6.78
C SER A 311 8.19 12.00 -7.61
N THR A 312 8.23 11.02 -8.51
CA THR A 312 9.33 10.84 -9.47
C THR A 312 8.80 10.32 -10.80
N ILE A 313 9.52 10.63 -11.88
CA ILE A 313 9.34 9.93 -13.15
C ILE A 313 10.08 8.60 -13.04
N ALA A 314 9.48 7.54 -13.56
CA ALA A 314 10.03 6.19 -13.60
C ALA A 314 9.73 5.53 -14.94
N THR A 315 10.49 4.51 -15.29
CA THR A 315 10.29 3.72 -16.50
C THR A 315 9.78 2.34 -16.13
N VAL A 316 8.75 1.89 -16.82
CA VAL A 316 8.21 0.53 -16.64
C VAL A 316 9.22 -0.50 -17.15
N ALA A 317 9.72 -1.35 -16.25
CA ALA A 317 10.72 -2.35 -16.59
C ALA A 317 10.11 -3.65 -17.11
N GLU A 318 9.21 -4.26 -16.34
CA GLU A 318 8.55 -5.52 -16.68
C GLU A 318 7.06 -5.49 -16.34
N ARG A 319 6.33 -6.43 -16.94
CA ARG A 319 4.90 -6.68 -16.69
C ARG A 319 4.70 -8.15 -16.34
N TYR A 320 3.81 -8.39 -15.40
CA TYR A 320 3.53 -9.73 -14.86
C TYR A 320 2.02 -9.95 -14.83
N ALA A 321 1.55 -11.12 -15.21
CA ALA A 321 0.15 -11.52 -15.08
C ALA A 321 -0.01 -12.45 -13.86
N PHE A 322 -1.15 -12.37 -13.17
CA PHE A 322 -1.50 -13.34 -12.12
C PHE A 322 -2.10 -14.62 -12.70
N SER A 323 -2.78 -14.49 -13.83
CA SER A 323 -3.44 -15.59 -14.51
C SER A 323 -2.56 -16.18 -15.59
N SER A 324 -2.89 -17.42 -15.99
CA SER A 324 -2.31 -18.05 -17.18
C SER A 324 -2.67 -17.34 -18.48
N ASP A 325 -3.59 -16.36 -18.46
CA ASP A 325 -3.83 -15.45 -19.57
C ASP A 325 -2.86 -14.25 -19.48
N PRO A 326 -1.79 -14.23 -20.30
CA PRO A 326 -0.80 -13.17 -20.30
C PRO A 326 -1.32 -11.86 -20.90
N SER A 327 -2.50 -11.86 -21.54
CA SER A 327 -3.11 -10.64 -22.08
C SER A 327 -3.60 -9.69 -20.97
N ILE A 328 -3.75 -10.21 -19.76
CA ILE A 328 -4.13 -9.47 -18.56
C ILE A 328 -2.89 -9.31 -17.68
N ALA A 329 -1.91 -8.56 -18.18
CA ALA A 329 -0.80 -8.10 -17.34
C ALA A 329 -1.39 -7.34 -16.15
N ALA A 330 -1.02 -7.74 -14.94
CA ALA A 330 -1.71 -7.33 -13.74
C ALA A 330 -0.87 -6.47 -12.81
N ILE A 331 0.43 -6.74 -12.75
CA ILE A 331 1.43 -5.94 -12.06
C ILE A 331 2.48 -5.48 -13.07
N PHE A 332 3.07 -4.32 -12.79
CA PHE A 332 4.28 -3.88 -13.48
C PHE A 332 5.33 -3.36 -12.49
N SER A 333 6.60 -3.46 -12.88
CA SER A 333 7.74 -3.09 -12.03
C SER A 333 8.37 -1.76 -12.42
N LEU A 334 8.86 -1.06 -11.40
CA LEU A 334 9.46 0.27 -11.45
C LEU A 334 10.75 0.23 -10.61
N PRO A 335 11.89 -0.18 -11.21
CA PRO A 335 13.15 -0.30 -10.48
C PRO A 335 13.76 1.07 -10.17
N GLY A 336 14.52 1.14 -9.06
CA GLY A 336 15.36 2.29 -8.74
C GLY A 336 14.61 3.59 -8.42
N VAL A 337 13.36 3.47 -7.96
CA VAL A 337 12.55 4.63 -7.61
C VAL A 337 12.71 4.98 -6.13
N ILE A 338 12.91 6.27 -5.84
CA ILE A 338 12.93 6.82 -4.47
C ILE A 338 11.70 6.41 -3.65
N LEU A 339 10.57 6.17 -4.30
CA LEU A 339 9.31 5.75 -3.66
C LEU A 339 9.26 4.28 -3.23
N ALA A 340 10.32 3.49 -3.43
CA ALA A 340 10.40 2.10 -2.95
C ALA A 340 10.62 2.01 -1.43
N GLN A 341 9.66 2.53 -0.67
CA GLN A 341 9.71 2.69 0.78
C GLN A 341 8.37 2.35 1.43
N LYS A 342 8.39 2.01 2.72
CA LYS A 342 7.17 1.92 3.53
C LYS A 342 6.35 3.21 3.44
N GLY A 343 5.02 3.08 3.43
CA GLY A 343 4.08 4.19 3.30
C GLY A 343 3.71 4.57 1.86
N ALA A 344 4.51 4.14 0.87
CA ALA A 344 4.21 4.41 -0.53
C ALA A 344 3.03 3.58 -1.08
N SER A 345 2.75 2.42 -0.49
CA SER A 345 1.59 1.57 -0.76
C SER A 345 0.30 2.36 -0.91
N GLY A 346 -0.38 2.19 -2.04
CA GLY A 346 -1.63 2.84 -2.42
C GLY A 346 -1.42 4.18 -3.12
N GLY A 347 -0.18 4.65 -3.25
CA GLY A 347 0.17 5.80 -4.06
C GLY A 347 -0.08 5.54 -5.55
N GLY A 348 -0.23 6.60 -6.33
CA GLY A 348 -0.65 6.51 -7.73
C GLY A 348 0.51 6.38 -8.71
N VAL A 349 0.26 5.64 -9.79
CA VAL A 349 1.07 5.65 -11.01
C VAL A 349 0.24 6.30 -12.13
N PHE A 350 0.79 7.32 -12.77
CA PHE A 350 0.11 8.18 -13.73
C PHE A 350 0.82 8.15 -15.08
N LEU A 351 0.03 8.07 -16.15
CA LEU A 351 0.51 8.19 -17.53
C LEU A 351 0.86 9.66 -17.87
N GLU A 352 1.50 9.87 -19.01
CA GLU A 352 1.74 11.21 -19.58
C GLU A 352 0.42 11.98 -19.86
N SER A 353 -0.70 11.28 -20.04
CA SER A 353 -2.03 11.91 -20.13
C SER A 353 -2.52 12.49 -18.79
N GLY A 354 -1.85 12.20 -17.68
CA GLY A 354 -2.29 12.49 -16.33
C GLY A 354 -3.32 11.51 -15.76
N ALA A 355 -3.65 10.45 -16.50
CA ALA A 355 -4.55 9.41 -16.03
C ALA A 355 -3.84 8.44 -15.07
N LEU A 356 -4.50 8.12 -13.95
CA LEU A 356 -4.11 7.03 -13.05
C LEU A 356 -4.24 5.69 -13.80
N THR A 357 -3.19 4.87 -13.76
CA THR A 357 -3.12 3.57 -14.44
C THR A 357 -2.82 2.41 -13.50
N GLY A 358 -2.37 2.71 -12.28
CA GLY A 358 -2.14 1.72 -11.24
C GLY A 358 -1.90 2.34 -9.87
N ILE A 359 -1.89 1.48 -8.85
CA ILE A 359 -1.52 1.84 -7.48
C ILE A 359 -0.30 1.04 -7.03
N ILE A 360 0.57 1.67 -6.26
CA ILE A 360 1.74 1.03 -5.67
C ILE A 360 1.28 -0.05 -4.70
N THR A 361 1.85 -1.25 -4.73
CA THR A 361 1.59 -2.33 -3.74
C THR A 361 2.81 -2.62 -2.85
N THR A 362 4.01 -2.21 -3.31
CA THR A 362 5.34 -2.53 -2.75
C THR A 362 5.61 -4.04 -2.57
N GLY A 363 6.61 -4.54 -3.31
CA GLY A 363 7.32 -5.78 -3.04
C GLY A 363 8.82 -5.48 -2.97
N GLY A 364 9.61 -6.23 -2.20
CA GLY A 364 11.09 -6.11 -2.26
C GLY A 364 11.75 -4.98 -1.46
N ILE A 365 11.35 -4.78 -0.19
CA ILE A 365 12.00 -3.83 0.75
C ILE A 365 13.33 -4.38 1.32
N SER A 366 13.78 -5.56 0.87
CA SER A 366 14.96 -6.24 1.41
C SER A 366 16.30 -5.66 0.92
N ALA A 367 16.30 -4.79 -0.09
CA ALA A 367 17.53 -4.17 -0.57
C ALA A 367 17.96 -2.97 0.32
N ALA A 368 19.27 -2.76 0.45
CA ALA A 368 19.87 -1.80 1.38
C ALA A 368 19.61 -0.34 1.01
N SER A 369 19.42 -0.03 -0.28
CA SER A 369 19.13 1.31 -0.78
C SER A 369 17.84 1.31 -1.61
N THR A 370 17.13 2.44 -1.68
CA THR A 370 15.95 2.57 -2.55
C THR A 370 16.28 2.46 -4.04
N GLY A 371 17.53 2.73 -4.44
CA GLY A 371 18.01 2.55 -5.80
C GLY A 371 18.11 1.09 -6.23
N ASP A 372 18.31 0.18 -5.26
CA ASP A 372 18.39 -1.27 -5.51
C ASP A 372 17.03 -1.97 -5.34
N ARG A 373 16.01 -1.24 -4.88
CA ARG A 373 14.66 -1.77 -4.68
C ARG A 373 13.86 -1.68 -5.97
N VAL A 374 12.96 -2.64 -6.13
CA VAL A 374 11.97 -2.65 -7.21
C VAL A 374 10.63 -2.31 -6.63
N LEU A 375 9.99 -1.25 -7.12
CA LEU A 375 8.62 -0.95 -6.76
C LEU A 375 7.68 -1.71 -7.70
N TYR A 376 6.61 -2.27 -7.15
CA TYR A 376 5.54 -2.91 -7.93
C TYR A 376 4.27 -2.09 -7.82
N ALA A 377 3.51 -2.08 -8.91
CA ALA A 377 2.21 -1.45 -8.97
C ALA A 377 1.17 -2.40 -9.58
N LEU A 378 0.00 -2.46 -8.92
CA LEU A 378 -1.19 -3.16 -9.39
C LEU A 378 -1.90 -2.27 -10.42
N SER A 379 -2.17 -2.82 -11.60
CA SER A 379 -2.85 -2.10 -12.67
C SER A 379 -4.33 -1.87 -12.36
N LEU A 380 -4.90 -0.77 -12.85
CA LEU A 380 -6.34 -0.53 -12.73
C LEU A 380 -7.17 -1.51 -13.56
N SER A 381 -6.63 -2.07 -14.64
CA SER A 381 -7.27 -3.16 -15.37
C SER A 381 -7.53 -4.37 -14.46
N SER A 382 -6.55 -4.71 -13.61
CA SER A 382 -6.68 -5.81 -12.65
C SER A 382 -7.61 -5.49 -11.51
N VAL A 383 -7.57 -4.27 -10.98
CA VAL A 383 -8.54 -3.81 -9.98
C VAL A 383 -9.96 -3.92 -10.52
N ASP A 384 -10.21 -3.42 -11.73
CA ASP A 384 -11.52 -3.47 -12.38
C ASP A 384 -11.99 -4.92 -12.63
N LEU A 385 -11.12 -5.78 -13.15
CA LEU A 385 -11.43 -7.19 -13.39
C LEU A 385 -11.73 -7.95 -12.08
N SER A 386 -10.87 -7.77 -11.07
CA SER A 386 -11.05 -8.39 -9.75
C SER A 386 -12.36 -7.94 -9.10
N LEU A 387 -12.69 -6.65 -9.21
CA LEU A 387 -13.93 -6.11 -8.67
C LEU A 387 -15.16 -6.66 -9.40
N ARG A 388 -15.09 -6.83 -10.74
CA ARG A 388 -16.13 -7.50 -11.53
C ARG A 388 -16.33 -8.94 -11.07
N HIS A 389 -15.25 -9.68 -10.86
CA HIS A 389 -15.35 -11.06 -10.37
C HIS A 389 -15.98 -11.13 -8.98
N ALA A 390 -15.64 -10.19 -8.10
CA ALA A 390 -16.12 -10.19 -6.72
C ALA A 390 -17.58 -9.70 -6.58
N THR A 391 -18.02 -8.76 -7.42
CA THR A 391 -19.28 -8.03 -7.23
C THR A 391 -20.25 -8.12 -8.41
N GLY A 392 -19.81 -8.65 -9.55
CA GLY A 392 -20.52 -8.55 -10.84
C GLY A 392 -20.38 -7.18 -11.52
N MET A 393 -19.68 -6.22 -10.90
CA MET A 393 -19.56 -4.84 -11.38
C MET A 393 -18.11 -4.36 -11.42
N GLY A 394 -17.76 -3.62 -12.48
CA GLY A 394 -16.46 -2.97 -12.59
C GLY A 394 -16.37 -1.69 -11.79
N LEU A 395 -15.17 -1.12 -11.73
CA LEU A 395 -14.87 0.11 -10.98
C LEU A 395 -15.75 1.26 -11.44
N GLN A 396 -15.92 1.44 -12.76
CA GLN A 396 -16.80 2.48 -13.30
C GLN A 396 -18.26 2.30 -12.85
N ALA A 397 -18.76 1.06 -12.83
CA ALA A 397 -20.15 0.77 -12.43
C ALA A 397 -20.36 0.93 -10.92
N VAL A 398 -19.35 0.57 -10.11
CA VAL A 398 -19.37 0.83 -8.67
C VAL A 398 -19.40 2.33 -8.39
N LEU A 399 -18.55 3.11 -9.08
CA LEU A 399 -18.55 4.57 -8.94
C LEU A 399 -19.86 5.16 -9.46
N ALA A 400 -20.40 4.75 -10.60
CA ALA A 400 -21.61 5.34 -11.16
C ALA A 400 -22.89 5.16 -10.31
N GLY A 401 -22.91 4.21 -9.37
CA GLY A 401 -24.06 3.94 -8.51
C GLY A 401 -24.17 4.85 -7.28
N ASP A 402 -25.15 4.53 -6.43
CA ASP A 402 -25.32 5.12 -5.10
C ASP A 402 -24.24 4.57 -4.15
N LEU A 403 -23.39 5.46 -3.60
CA LEU A 403 -22.29 5.04 -2.73
C LEU A 403 -22.75 4.66 -1.32
N ASP A 404 -23.88 5.19 -0.85
CA ASP A 404 -24.46 4.84 0.45
C ASP A 404 -25.02 3.41 0.41
N GLU A 405 -25.77 3.07 -0.64
CA GLU A 405 -26.27 1.71 -0.86
C GLU A 405 -25.12 0.70 -1.02
N ARG A 406 -24.02 1.09 -1.68
CA ARG A 406 -22.83 0.25 -1.86
C ARG A 406 -22.11 -0.02 -0.54
N GLU A 407 -21.95 1.01 0.27
CA GLU A 407 -21.33 0.91 1.59
C GLU A 407 -22.17 0.03 2.52
N GLU A 408 -23.50 0.18 2.49
CA GLU A 408 -24.44 -0.66 3.24
C GLU A 408 -24.39 -2.13 2.79
N TRP A 409 -24.45 -2.38 1.48
CA TRP A 409 -24.31 -3.73 0.92
C TRP A 409 -23.00 -4.40 1.33
N PHE A 410 -21.88 -3.67 1.26
CA PHE A 410 -20.58 -4.19 1.70
C PHE A 410 -20.59 -4.49 3.20
N ARG A 411 -21.07 -3.55 4.02
CA ARG A 411 -21.12 -3.65 5.47
C ARG A 411 -21.95 -4.85 5.95
N GLU A 412 -23.07 -5.13 5.29
CA GLU A 412 -24.02 -6.16 5.72
C GLU A 412 -23.73 -7.52 5.07
N GLY A 413 -23.33 -7.54 3.80
CA GLY A 413 -23.14 -8.78 3.04
C GLY A 413 -21.71 -9.32 3.06
N VAL A 414 -20.70 -8.45 2.89
CA VAL A 414 -19.32 -8.88 2.60
C VAL A 414 -18.40 -8.73 3.81
N LEU A 415 -18.49 -7.61 4.53
CA LEU A 415 -17.64 -7.28 5.66
C LEU A 415 -17.63 -8.35 6.76
N PRO A 416 -18.75 -8.98 7.15
CA PRO A 416 -18.72 -10.06 8.13
C PRO A 416 -17.82 -11.23 7.70
N ARG A 417 -17.85 -11.59 6.42
CA ARG A 417 -17.03 -12.67 5.84
C ARG A 417 -15.56 -12.28 5.75
N VAL A 418 -15.28 -11.03 5.38
CA VAL A 418 -13.92 -10.47 5.38
C VAL A 418 -13.33 -10.52 6.79
N ARG A 419 -14.10 -10.08 7.79
CA ARG A 419 -13.70 -10.10 9.20
C ARG A 419 -13.46 -11.52 9.70
N GLU A 420 -14.36 -12.45 9.39
CA GLU A 420 -14.20 -13.86 9.74
C GLU A 420 -12.92 -14.45 9.12
N ALA A 421 -12.66 -14.16 7.85
CA ALA A 421 -11.45 -14.61 7.16
C ALA A 421 -10.18 -14.06 7.83
N LEU A 422 -10.15 -12.77 8.18
CA LEU A 422 -9.00 -12.13 8.84
C LEU A 422 -8.76 -12.63 10.27
N LEU A 423 -9.81 -13.02 11.00
CA LEU A 423 -9.69 -13.50 12.38
C LEU A 423 -9.48 -15.01 12.47
N ARG A 424 -9.49 -15.72 11.33
CA ARG A 424 -9.27 -17.16 11.30
C ARG A 424 -7.83 -17.46 11.73
N LYS A 425 -7.68 -18.06 12.91
CA LYS A 425 -6.40 -18.65 13.32
C LYS A 425 -6.06 -19.79 12.36
N GLU A 426 -4.87 -19.77 11.78
CA GLU A 426 -4.32 -20.94 11.10
C GLU A 426 -4.34 -22.11 12.09
N ARG A 427 -5.02 -23.20 11.71
CA ARG A 427 -5.16 -24.39 12.55
C ARG A 427 -3.94 -25.27 12.48
#